data_AF-A0A835JHW1-F1
#
_entry.id   AF-A0A835JHW1-F1
#
_cell.length_a   1.000
_cell.length_b   1.000
_cell.length_c   1.000
_cell.angle_alpha   90.00
_cell.angle_beta   90.00
_cell.angle_gamma   90.00
#
_symmetry.space_group_name_H-M   'P 1'
#
loop_
_entity.id
_entity.type
_entity.pdbx_description
1 polymer ?
#
loop_
_entity_poly.entity_id
_entity_poly.type
_entity_poly.pdbx_seq_one_letter_code
_entity_poly.pdbx_strand_id
1 'polypeptide(L)'
;MDPSMWHKIAAVSGVAAVGLGSYGAHGFKPQNPTYKEFGGLLTAGIIAFSGTCYTVALLEDRKYSTLAPFGGLAFIGAWASLLF
;
A
#
# COMPACT_ATOMS: atom_id res chain seq x y z
N MET A 1 17.07 13.29 -16.96
CA MET A 1 16.62 11.88 -16.78
C MET A 1 15.50 11.64 -17.77
N ASP A 2 15.64 10.67 -18.66
CA ASP A 2 14.66 10.46 -19.72
C ASP A 2 13.38 9.79 -19.20
N PRO A 3 12.18 10.20 -19.66
CA PRO A 3 10.91 9.63 -19.19
C PRO A 3 10.83 8.10 -19.32
N SER A 4 11.46 7.52 -20.34
CA SER A 4 11.50 6.08 -20.57
C SER A 4 12.21 5.32 -19.43
N MET A 5 13.19 5.93 -18.77
CA MET A 5 13.91 5.32 -17.65
C MET A 5 13.02 5.20 -16.41
N TRP A 6 12.20 6.22 -16.13
CA TRP A 6 11.25 6.19 -15.01
C TRP A 6 10.19 5.10 -15.18
N HIS A 7 9.69 4.90 -16.40
CA HIS A 7 8.75 3.82 -16.69
C HIS A 7 9.35 2.43 -16.45
N LYS A 8 10.63 2.22 -16.80
CA LYS A 8 11.33 0.95 -16.54
C LYS A 8 11.48 0.69 -15.04
N ILE A 9 11.90 1.70 -14.28
CA ILE A 9 12.05 1.59 -12.83
C ILE A 9 10.71 1.29 -12.17
N ALA A 10 9.66 2.01 -12.55
CA ALA A 10 8.31 1.78 -12.03
C ALA A 10 7.80 0.36 -12.37
N ALA A 11 8.02 -0.11 -13.60
CA ALA A 11 7.63 -1.44 -14.03
C ALA A 11 8.37 -2.55 -13.26
N VAL A 12 9.69 -2.44 -13.12
CA VAL A 12 10.51 -3.43 -12.38
C VAL A 12 10.12 -3.47 -10.91
N SER A 13 9.97 -2.31 -10.27
CA SER A 13 9.52 -2.22 -8.88
C SER A 13 8.12 -2.78 -8.68
N GLY A 14 7.20 -2.53 -9.62
CA GLY A 14 5.83 -3.06 -9.58
C GLY A 14 5.80 -4.58 -9.70
N VAL A 15 6.53 -5.15 -10.66
CA VAL A 15 6.62 -6.62 -10.82
C VAL A 15 7.25 -7.27 -9.59
N ALA A 16 8.32 -6.68 -9.04
CA ALA A 16 8.94 -7.18 -7.82
C ALA A 16 7.98 -7.16 -6.62
N ALA A 17 7.23 -6.07 -6.44
CA ALA A 17 6.25 -5.93 -5.38
C ALA A 17 5.14 -7.00 -5.48
N VAL A 18 4.61 -7.24 -6.69
CA VAL A 18 3.58 -8.27 -6.93
C VAL A 18 4.13 -9.69 -6.70
N GLY A 19 5.36 -9.97 -7.18
CA GLY A 19 6.02 -11.26 -6.98
C GLY A 19 6.24 -11.57 -5.50
N LEU A 20 6.83 -10.63 -4.76
CA LEU A 20 7.07 -10.78 -3.32
C LEU A 20 5.75 -10.85 -2.53
N GLY A 21 4.76 -10.04 -2.90
CA GLY A 21 3.44 -10.03 -2.25
C GLY A 21 2.66 -11.34 -2.44
N SER A 22 2.61 -11.86 -3.67
CA SER A 22 1.92 -13.13 -3.96
C SER A 22 2.63 -14.34 -3.34
N TYR A 23 3.96 -14.39 -3.36
CA TYR A 23 4.75 -15.39 -2.65
C TYR A 23 4.51 -15.33 -1.14
N GLY A 24 4.49 -14.13 -0.56
CA GLY A 24 4.12 -13.92 0.84
C GLY A 24 2.72 -14.44 1.15
N ALA A 25 1.71 -14.14 0.33
CA ALA A 25 0.34 -14.56 0.58
C ALA A 25 0.11 -16.08 0.46
N HIS A 26 0.85 -16.78 -0.41
CA HIS A 26 0.67 -18.22 -0.65
C HIS A 26 1.67 -19.12 0.11
N GLY A 27 2.94 -18.70 0.20
CA GLY A 27 4.01 -19.47 0.82
C GLY A 27 4.17 -19.21 2.32
N PHE A 28 3.73 -18.04 2.80
CA PHE A 28 3.82 -17.69 4.22
C PHE A 28 2.57 -18.21 4.95
N LYS A 29 2.77 -19.17 5.84
CA LYS A 29 1.75 -19.66 6.78
C LYS A 29 2.05 -19.11 8.17
N PRO A 30 1.66 -17.86 8.49
CA PRO A 30 1.93 -17.29 9.80
C PRO A 30 1.16 -18.07 10.86
N GLN A 31 1.87 -18.53 11.89
CA GLN A 31 1.25 -19.16 13.07
C GLN A 31 0.60 -18.11 13.99
N ASN A 32 1.16 -16.89 14.03
CA ASN A 32 0.61 -15.79 14.82
C ASN A 32 -0.43 -14.99 14.03
N PRO A 33 -1.60 -14.69 14.61
CA PRO A 33 -2.66 -13.94 13.93
C PRO A 33 -2.27 -12.49 13.61
N THR A 34 -1.34 -11.90 14.37
CA THR A 34 -0.81 -10.54 14.20
C THR A 34 -0.41 -10.22 12.76
N TYR A 35 0.19 -11.18 12.03
CA TYR A 35 0.63 -10.97 10.65
C TYR A 35 -0.53 -10.81 9.67
N LYS A 36 -1.70 -11.41 9.97
CA LYS A 36 -2.91 -11.23 9.15
C LYS A 36 -3.48 -9.84 9.32
N GLU A 37 -3.47 -9.33 10.56
CA GLU A 37 -3.89 -7.96 10.86
C GLU A 37 -2.92 -6.96 10.23
N PHE A 38 -1.61 -7.16 10.39
CA PHE A 38 -0.58 -6.36 9.71
C PHE A 38 -0.82 -6.29 8.19
N GLY A 39 -0.93 -7.45 7.53
CA GLY A 39 -1.11 -7.51 6.07
C GLY A 39 -2.41 -6.83 5.61
N GLY A 40 -3.49 -7.01 6.37
CA GLY A 40 -4.78 -6.37 6.11
C GLY A 40 -4.73 -4.86 6.27
N LEU A 41 -4.25 -4.35 7.41
CA LEU A 41 -4.14 -2.92 7.67
C LEU A 41 -3.16 -2.23 6.72
N LEU A 42 -2.03 -2.87 6.40
CA LEU A 42 -1.04 -2.32 5.48
C LEU A 42 -1.64 -2.16 4.07
N THR A 43 -2.31 -3.20 3.57
CA THR A 43 -2.94 -3.19 2.24
C THR A 43 -4.08 -2.18 2.18
N ALA A 44 -4.95 -2.16 3.19
CA ALA A 44 -6.03 -1.18 3.30
C ALA A 44 -5.50 0.26 3.37
N GLY A 45 -4.42 0.49 4.13
CA GLY A 45 -3.75 1.79 4.25
C GLY A 45 -3.17 2.27 2.93
N ILE A 46 -2.46 1.40 2.18
CA ILE A 46 -1.91 1.74 0.86
C ILE A 46 -3.03 2.11 -0.11
N ILE A 47 -4.08 1.30 -0.18
CA ILE A 47 -5.20 1.53 -1.09
C ILE A 47 -5.93 2.83 -0.73
N ALA A 48 -6.29 3.02 0.54
CA ALA A 48 -7.02 4.21 0.97
C ALA A 48 -6.19 5.49 0.81
N PHE A 49 -4.90 5.47 1.15
CA PHE A 49 -4.00 6.62 1.03
C PHE A 49 -3.69 6.93 -0.43
N SER A 50 -3.08 5.98 -1.16
CA SER A 50 -2.68 6.18 -2.56
C SER A 50 -3.89 6.38 -3.47
N GLY A 51 -4.99 5.66 -3.24
CA GLY A 51 -6.22 5.80 -4.00
C GLY A 51 -6.82 7.20 -3.86
N THR A 52 -6.84 7.74 -2.64
CA THR A 52 -7.29 9.13 -2.41
C THR A 52 -6.41 10.15 -3.13
N CYS A 53 -5.09 9.96 -3.11
CA CYS A 53 -4.18 10.86 -3.84
C CYS A 53 -4.44 10.81 -5.36
N TYR A 54 -4.67 9.62 -5.92
CA TYR A 54 -5.00 9.48 -7.34
C TYR A 54 -6.36 10.07 -7.69
N THR A 55 -7.38 9.89 -6.86
CA THR A 55 -8.70 10.48 -7.12
C THR A 55 -8.64 11.99 -7.09
N VAL A 56 -7.94 12.60 -6.12
CA VAL A 56 -7.72 14.05 -6.10
C VAL A 56 -6.95 14.52 -7.33
N ALA A 57 -5.97 13.76 -7.81
CA ALA A 57 -5.20 14.10 -9.00
C ALA A 57 -6.00 13.97 -10.31
N LEU A 58 -6.92 13.02 -10.41
CA LEU A 58 -7.73 12.76 -11.60
C LEU A 58 -9.00 13.61 -11.68
N LEU A 59 -9.66 13.84 -10.53
CA LEU A 59 -10.89 14.64 -10.45
C LEU A 59 -10.62 16.13 -10.19
N GLU A 60 -9.37 16.50 -9.88
CA GLU A 60 -8.94 17.86 -9.52
C GLU A 60 -9.72 18.49 -8.35
N ASP A 61 -10.50 17.69 -7.61
CA ASP A 61 -11.34 18.11 -6.50
C ASP A 61 -10.67 17.77 -5.16
N ARG A 62 -10.26 18.82 -4.44
CA ARG A 62 -9.57 18.71 -3.14
C ARG A 62 -10.46 18.16 -2.03
N LYS A 63 -11.79 18.13 -2.20
CA LYS A 63 -12.73 17.61 -1.20
C LYS A 63 -12.46 16.16 -0.82
N TYR A 64 -11.95 15.37 -1.76
CA TYR A 64 -11.61 13.97 -1.52
C TYR A 64 -10.33 13.80 -0.69
N SER A 65 -9.50 14.83 -0.55
CA SER A 65 -8.23 14.75 0.19
C SER A 65 -8.41 14.44 1.69
N THR A 66 -9.60 14.67 2.25
CA THR A 66 -9.91 14.40 3.66
C THR A 66 -9.90 12.90 4.00
N LEU A 67 -9.99 12.02 2.99
CA LEU A 67 -9.90 10.57 3.16
C LEU A 67 -8.47 10.04 3.31
N ALA A 68 -7.46 10.80 2.84
CA ALA A 68 -6.05 10.41 2.92
C ALA A 68 -5.53 10.18 4.37
N PRO A 69 -5.83 11.03 5.38
CA PRO A 69 -5.37 10.79 6.75
C PRO A 69 -5.87 9.48 7.34
N PHE A 70 -7.05 8.99 6.96
CA PHE A 70 -7.54 7.69 7.42
C PHE A 70 -6.71 6.53 6.87
N GLY A 71 -6.27 6.61 5.60
CA GLY A 71 -5.33 5.66 5.01
C GLY A 71 -3.98 5.69 5.72
N GLY A 72 -3.49 6.88 6.08
CA GLY A 72 -2.26 7.06 6.87
C GLY A 72 -2.35 6.45 8.27
N LEU A 73 -3.48 6.64 8.97
CA LEU A 73 -3.74 6.02 10.28
C LEU A 73 -3.78 4.49 10.20
N ALA A 74 -4.41 3.93 9.17
CA ALA A 74 -4.38 2.49 8.93
C ALA A 74 -2.96 1.98 8.70
N PHE A 75 -2.12 2.75 8.00
CA PHE A 75 -0.71 2.41 7.78
C PHE A 75 0.09 2.41 9.08
N ILE A 76 -0.09 3.42 9.94
CA ILE A 76 0.53 3.47 11.28
C ILE A 76 0.05 2.30 12.13
N GLY A 77 -1.26 2.00 12.11
CA GLY A 77 -1.85 0.87 12.81
C GLY A 77 -1.28 -0.48 12.37
N ALA A 78 -1.00 -0.65 11.07
CA ALA A 78 -0.29 -1.81 10.57
C ALA A 78 1.09 -1.93 11.22
N TRP A 79 1.95 -0.91 11.10
CA TRP A 79 3.28 -0.96 11.70
C TRP A 79 3.25 -1.15 13.23
N ALA A 80 2.28 -0.55 13.90
CA ALA A 80 2.08 -0.73 15.34
C ALA A 80 1.64 -2.16 15.71
N SER A 81 0.89 -2.86 14.85
CA SER A 81 0.47 -4.24 15.15
C SER A 81 1.63 -5.21 15.23
N LEU A 82 2.77 -4.94 14.57
CA LEU A 82 3.98 -5.76 14.69
C LEU A 82 4.69 -5.63 16.06
N LEU A 83 4.30 -4.65 16.89
CA LEU A 83 4.89 -4.46 18.21
C LEU A 83 4.30 -5.39 19.29
N PHE A 84 3.21 -6.12 18.98
CA PHE A 84 2.44 -6.94 19.93
C PHE A 84 2.13 -8.33 19.37
#